data_AF-A0AAX3LAH7-F1
#
_entry.id   AF-A0AAX3LAH7-F1
#
_cell.length_a   1.000
_cell.length_b   1.000
_cell.length_c   1.000
_cell.angle_alpha   90.00
_cell.angle_beta   90.00
_cell.angle_gamma   90.00
#
_symmetry.space_group_name_H-M   'P 1'
#
loop_
_entity.id
_entity.type
_entity.pdbx_description
1 polymer ?
#
loop_
_entity_poly.entity_id
_entity_poly.type
_entity_poly.pdbx_seq_one_letter_code
_entity_poly.pdbx_strand_id
1 'polypeptide(L)'
;MRNFRQWPTAGLRIPGRDQFVAKFLILLLPRFLPFSADTHVAATVIGQDRWNAGVTMMRVADPRSWRGVADSSQLVRDNAEAIGQCAEAARTAGSDQQCTITVKAPAAPAQ
;
A
#
# COMPACT_ATOMS: atom_id res chain seq x y z
N MET A 1 -26.30 -43.43 3.83
CA MET A 1 -25.20 -43.51 4.82
C MET A 1 -23.95 -43.96 4.08
N ARG A 2 -23.08 -43.02 3.67
CA ARG A 2 -21.82 -43.33 2.97
C ARG A 2 -20.70 -43.44 4.02
N ASN A 3 -20.07 -44.61 4.08
CA ASN A 3 -19.05 -44.97 5.06
C ASN A 3 -17.80 -44.07 4.96
N PHE A 4 -17.55 -43.25 5.98
CA PHE A 4 -16.39 -42.35 6.12
C PHE A 4 -15.17 -43.06 6.75
N ARG A 5 -15.02 -44.38 6.55
CA ARG A 5 -14.08 -45.22 7.31
C ARG A 5 -13.10 -46.00 6.44
N GLN A 6 -12.56 -45.37 5.39
CA GLN A 6 -11.45 -45.92 4.60
C GLN A 6 -10.59 -44.79 4.04
N TRP A 7 -9.76 -44.18 4.89
CA TRP A 7 -8.58 -43.45 4.45
C TRP A 7 -7.35 -44.29 4.78
N PRO A 8 -6.59 -44.78 3.79
CA PRO A 8 -5.28 -45.34 4.04
C PRO A 8 -4.32 -44.19 4.35
N THR A 9 -4.03 -43.96 5.62
CA THR A 9 -2.85 -43.18 6.07
C THR A 9 -1.59 -43.99 5.74
N ALA A 10 -1.29 -44.11 4.46
CA ALA A 10 -0.06 -44.70 3.98
C ALA A 10 1.03 -43.61 3.96
N GLY A 11 1.88 -43.63 4.98
CA GLY A 11 3.31 -43.37 4.77
C GLY A 11 3.79 -41.93 4.63
N LEU A 12 3.20 -40.94 5.31
CA LEU A 12 3.89 -39.65 5.48
C LEU A 12 4.94 -39.77 6.60
N ARG A 13 6.05 -40.47 6.32
CA ARG A 13 7.29 -40.29 7.08
C ARG A 13 7.75 -38.87 6.75
N ILE A 14 7.52 -37.91 7.66
CA ILE A 14 8.07 -36.56 7.53
C ILE A 14 9.54 -36.63 7.94
N PRO A 15 10.53 -36.60 7.02
CA PRO A 15 11.92 -36.42 7.40
C PRO A 15 12.05 -34.98 7.93
N GLY A 16 12.29 -34.84 9.24
CA GLY A 16 12.27 -33.55 9.94
C GLY A 16 13.26 -32.48 9.46
N ARG A 17 14.10 -32.76 8.44
CA ARG A 17 15.08 -31.83 7.88
C ARG A 17 14.57 -31.04 6.67
N ASP A 18 13.64 -31.59 5.89
CA ASP A 18 13.02 -30.94 4.72
C ASP A 18 12.04 -29.82 5.15
N GLN A 19 11.29 -30.08 6.21
CA GLN A 19 10.32 -29.16 6.80
C GLN A 19 10.90 -27.80 7.16
N PHE A 20 12.15 -27.76 7.62
CA PHE A 20 12.83 -26.52 7.95
C PHE A 20 13.18 -25.74 6.71
N VAL A 21 13.63 -26.41 5.64
CA VAL A 21 13.90 -25.77 4.34
C VAL A 21 12.60 -25.21 3.78
N ALA A 22 11.51 -25.98 3.76
CA ALA A 22 10.22 -25.50 3.29
C ALA A 22 9.67 -24.33 4.13
N LYS A 23 9.76 -24.40 5.47
CA LYS A 23 9.35 -23.28 6.35
C LYS A 23 10.24 -22.05 6.18
N PHE A 24 11.56 -22.23 6.11
CA PHE A 24 12.50 -21.14 5.86
C PHE A 24 12.24 -20.50 4.49
N LEU A 25 12.00 -21.32 3.47
CA LEU A 25 11.65 -20.86 2.14
C LEU A 25 10.37 -20.02 2.20
N ILE A 26 9.29 -20.49 2.81
CA ILE A 26 8.03 -19.71 2.91
C ILE A 26 8.23 -18.38 3.68
N LEU A 27 9.05 -18.36 4.74
CA LEU A 27 9.30 -17.16 5.56
C LEU A 27 10.30 -16.17 4.96
N LEU A 28 11.28 -16.64 4.21
CA LEU A 28 12.37 -15.82 3.67
C LEU A 28 12.25 -15.52 2.19
N LEU A 29 11.62 -16.40 1.40
CA LEU A 29 11.45 -16.21 -0.05
C LEU A 29 10.85 -14.84 -0.39
N PRO A 30 9.81 -14.32 0.31
CA PRO A 30 9.29 -12.99 0.03
C PRO A 30 10.37 -11.90 0.13
N ARG A 31 11.28 -11.97 1.11
CA ARG A 31 12.34 -10.96 1.29
C ARG A 31 13.38 -10.94 0.18
N PHE A 32 13.48 -12.01 -0.62
CA PHE A 32 14.37 -12.09 -1.78
C PHE A 32 13.65 -11.83 -3.09
N LEU A 33 12.32 -11.57 -3.06
CA LEU A 33 11.60 -11.13 -4.23
C LEU A 33 11.94 -9.65 -4.51
N PRO A 34 12.02 -9.25 -5.79
CA PRO A 34 12.11 -7.85 -6.12
C PRO A 34 10.90 -7.10 -5.53
N PHE A 35 11.13 -5.90 -4.99
CA PHE A 35 10.12 -5.05 -4.32
C PHE A 35 8.77 -4.95 -5.08
N SER A 36 8.82 -4.98 -6.42
CA SER A 36 7.64 -5.00 -7.28
C SER A 36 6.74 -6.24 -7.07
N ALA A 37 7.32 -7.43 -6.88
CA ALA A 37 6.56 -8.66 -6.64
C ALA A 37 5.99 -8.71 -5.21
N ASP A 38 6.69 -8.16 -4.22
CA ASP A 38 6.17 -8.08 -2.85
C ASP A 38 4.93 -7.18 -2.75
N THR A 39 4.91 -6.06 -3.48
CA THR A 39 3.73 -5.19 -3.52
C THR A 39 2.54 -5.82 -4.26
N HIS A 40 2.77 -6.68 -5.26
CA HIS A 40 1.72 -7.53 -5.86
C HIS A 40 1.12 -8.47 -4.81
N VAL A 41 1.97 -9.18 -4.07
CA VAL A 41 1.54 -10.18 -3.08
C VAL A 41 0.80 -9.49 -1.93
N ALA A 42 1.35 -8.39 -1.41
CA ALA A 42 0.72 -7.59 -0.37
C ALA A 42 -0.68 -7.11 -0.78
N ALA A 43 -0.82 -6.57 -2.00
CA ALA A 43 -2.10 -6.14 -2.54
C ALA A 43 -3.11 -7.29 -2.66
N THR A 44 -2.64 -8.46 -3.12
CA THR A 44 -3.45 -9.67 -3.24
C THR A 44 -3.94 -10.18 -1.88
N VAL A 45 -3.07 -10.17 -0.86
CA VAL A 45 -3.42 -10.59 0.51
C VAL A 45 -4.43 -9.63 1.15
N ILE A 46 -4.29 -8.33 0.90
CA ILE A 46 -5.21 -7.30 1.39
C ILE A 46 -6.53 -7.29 0.58
N GLY A 47 -6.55 -7.89 -0.61
CA GLY A 47 -7.73 -7.92 -1.49
C GLY A 47 -8.03 -6.56 -2.15
N GLN A 48 -7.03 -5.70 -2.31
CA GLN A 48 -7.15 -4.37 -2.90
C GLN A 48 -6.10 -4.19 -4.01
N ASP A 49 -6.28 -3.21 -4.90
CA ASP A 49 -5.17 -2.82 -5.79
C ASP A 49 -3.98 -2.29 -4.98
N ARG A 50 -2.79 -2.24 -5.61
CA ARG A 50 -1.55 -1.85 -4.93
C ARG A 50 -1.64 -0.51 -4.21
N TRP A 51 -2.32 0.46 -4.81
CA TRP A 51 -2.39 1.80 -4.28
C TRP A 51 -3.26 1.81 -3.03
N ASN A 52 -4.45 1.23 -3.11
CA ASN A 52 -5.35 1.12 -1.96
C ASN A 52 -4.79 0.24 -0.83
N ALA A 53 -4.08 -0.83 -1.18
CA ALA A 53 -3.33 -1.64 -0.21
C ALA A 53 -2.26 -0.81 0.52
N GLY A 54 -1.48 0.01 -0.20
CA GLY A 54 -0.49 0.92 0.39
C GLY A 54 -1.13 1.99 1.29
N VAL A 55 -2.24 2.59 0.84
CA VAL A 55 -3.04 3.54 1.65
C VAL A 55 -3.53 2.88 2.94
N THR A 56 -4.05 1.66 2.85
CA THR A 56 -4.49 0.89 4.02
C THR A 56 -3.34 0.63 4.98
N MET A 57 -2.18 0.20 4.47
CA MET A 57 -0.99 -0.01 5.30
C MET A 57 -0.55 1.27 6.02
N MET A 58 -0.46 2.40 5.32
CA MET A 58 -0.09 3.68 5.93
C MET A 58 -1.07 4.13 7.00
N ARG A 59 -2.39 4.00 6.73
CA ARG A 59 -3.44 4.36 7.68
C ARG A 59 -3.42 3.49 8.94
N VAL A 60 -3.19 2.18 8.79
CA VAL A 60 -3.14 1.24 9.91
C VAL A 60 -1.86 1.43 10.73
N ALA A 61 -0.73 1.71 10.09
CA ALA A 61 0.55 1.92 10.77
C ALA A 61 0.56 3.19 11.64
N ASP A 62 0.06 4.31 11.10
CA ASP A 62 -0.10 5.55 11.86
C ASP A 62 -1.25 6.42 11.29
N PRO A 63 -2.44 6.38 11.93
CA PRO A 63 -3.59 7.17 11.49
C PRO A 63 -3.39 8.70 11.60
N ARG A 64 -2.48 9.17 12.46
CA ARG A 64 -2.19 10.61 12.61
C ARG A 64 -1.30 11.09 11.48
N SER A 65 -0.22 10.36 11.19
CA SER A 65 0.65 10.68 10.07
C SER A 65 -0.08 10.56 8.73
N TRP A 66 -0.95 9.55 8.57
CA TRP A 66 -1.79 9.41 7.37
C TRP A 66 -2.72 10.62 7.14
N ARG A 67 -3.29 11.23 8.20
CA ARG A 67 -4.12 12.43 8.05
C ARG A 67 -3.34 13.59 7.43
N GLY A 68 -2.10 13.83 7.85
CA GLY A 68 -1.24 14.84 7.23
C GLY A 68 -1.01 14.62 5.73
N VAL A 69 -0.83 13.37 5.31
CA VAL A 69 -0.73 12.99 3.88
C VAL A 69 -2.04 13.25 3.14
N ALA A 70 -3.18 12.87 3.74
CA ALA A 70 -4.49 13.07 3.15
C ALA A 70 -4.82 14.57 3.00
N ASP A 71 -4.55 15.37 4.03
CA ASP A 71 -4.76 16.82 4.06
C ASP A 71 -3.88 17.52 3.01
N SER A 72 -2.60 17.14 2.91
CA SER A 72 -1.69 17.67 1.89
C SER A 72 -2.16 17.31 0.47
N SER A 73 -2.62 16.07 0.28
CA SER A 73 -3.15 15.63 -1.01
C SER A 73 -4.45 16.37 -1.36
N GLN A 74 -5.28 16.70 -0.38
CA GLN A 74 -6.48 17.49 -0.58
C GLN A 74 -6.14 18.93 -0.95
N LEU A 75 -5.16 19.55 -0.29
CA LEU A 75 -4.68 20.89 -0.63
C LEU A 75 -4.17 20.97 -2.07
N VAL A 76 -3.39 19.97 -2.51
CA VAL A 76 -2.91 19.90 -3.91
C VAL A 76 -4.07 19.73 -4.88
N ARG A 77 -5.05 18.87 -4.57
CA ARG A 77 -6.24 18.68 -5.41
C ARG A 77 -7.09 19.94 -5.51
N ASP A 78 -7.28 20.64 -4.39
CA ASP A 78 -8.02 21.90 -4.33
C ASP A 78 -7.34 23.02 -5.14
N ASN A 79 -6.03 22.92 -5.36
CA ASN A 79 -5.22 23.88 -6.11
C ASN A 79 -4.64 23.31 -7.41
N ALA A 80 -5.22 22.24 -7.95
CA ALA A 80 -4.62 21.47 -9.04
C ALA A 80 -4.32 22.32 -10.29
N GLU A 81 -5.21 23.25 -10.63
CA GLU A 81 -5.02 24.17 -11.74
C GLU A 81 -3.86 25.14 -11.50
N ALA A 82 -3.87 25.84 -10.36
CA ALA A 82 -2.83 26.81 -10.01
C ALA A 82 -1.44 26.15 -9.90
N ILE A 83 -1.37 24.96 -9.30
CA ILE A 83 -0.13 24.18 -9.20
C ILE A 83 0.31 23.69 -10.58
N GLY A 84 -0.61 23.25 -11.44
CA GLY A 84 -0.30 22.81 -12.80
C GLY A 84 0.29 23.94 -13.66
N GLN A 85 -0.32 25.12 -13.62
CA GLN A 85 0.19 26.31 -14.31
C GLN A 85 1.55 26.75 -13.76
N CYS A 86 1.72 26.70 -12.44
CA CYS A 86 2.97 27.01 -11.77
C CYS A 86 4.11 26.06 -12.20
N ALA A 87 3.84 24.75 -12.22
CA ALA A 87 4.80 23.74 -12.62
C ALA A 87 5.21 23.92 -14.09
N GLU A 88 4.26 24.24 -14.96
CA GLU A 88 4.55 24.54 -16.36
C GLU A 88 5.39 25.80 -16.52
N ALA A 89 5.05 26.89 -15.80
CA ALA A 89 5.84 28.12 -15.80
C ALA A 89 7.28 27.88 -15.31
N ALA A 90 7.46 27.06 -14.26
CA ALA A 90 8.79 26.69 -13.76
C ALA A 90 9.58 25.90 -14.80
N ARG A 91 8.93 24.97 -15.49
CA ARG A 91 9.52 24.19 -16.57
C ARG A 91 9.94 25.08 -17.75
N THR A 92 9.12 26.05 -18.12
CA THR A 92 9.42 27.00 -19.20
C THR A 92 10.52 27.98 -18.82
N ALA A 93 10.52 28.49 -17.59
CA ALA A 93 11.52 29.44 -17.10
C ALA A 93 12.86 28.79 -16.73
N GLY A 94 12.88 27.46 -16.53
CA GLY A 94 14.07 26.73 -16.06
C GLY A 94 14.53 27.15 -14.66
N SER A 95 13.62 27.72 -13.85
CA SER A 95 13.92 28.24 -12.51
C SER A 95 12.71 28.13 -11.60
N ASP A 96 12.96 28.13 -10.29
CA ASP A 96 11.92 28.03 -9.26
C ASP A 96 10.89 29.16 -9.40
N GLN A 97 9.60 28.81 -9.30
CA GLN A 97 8.49 29.76 -9.35
C GLN A 97 7.81 29.87 -8.00
N GLN A 98 7.51 31.10 -7.59
CA GLN A 98 6.63 31.36 -6.45
C GLN A 98 5.20 31.47 -6.94
N CYS A 99 4.31 30.69 -6.33
CA CYS A 99 2.92 30.61 -6.72
C CYS A 99 2.04 30.68 -5.49
N THR A 100 0.91 31.38 -5.62
CA THR A 100 -0.07 31.51 -4.55
C THR A 100 -1.02 30.31 -4.60
N ILE A 101 -1.13 29.62 -3.48
CA ILE A 101 -2.15 28.59 -3.28
C ILE A 101 -3.27 29.13 -2.38
N THR A 102 -4.47 28.63 -2.61
CA THR A 102 -5.63 28.91 -1.77
C THR A 102 -5.79 27.80 -0.74
N VAL A 103 -5.72 28.17 0.53
CA VAL A 103 -6.06 27.28 1.64
C VAL A 103 -7.52 27.53 2.01
N LYS A 104 -8.38 26.51 1.84
CA LYS A 104 -9.80 26.64 2.20
C LYS A 104 -9.93 26.82 3.71
N ALA A 105 -10.78 27.76 4.11
CA ALA A 105 -11.18 27.88 5.51
C ALA A 105 -11.90 26.59 5.95
N PRO A 106 -11.72 26.14 7.20
CA PRO A 106 -12.52 25.04 7.72
C PRO A 106 -14.00 25.42 7.62
N ALA A 107 -14.83 24.50 7.12
CA ALA A 107 -16.27 24.70 7.13
C ALA A 107 -16.70 24.97 8.58
N ALA A 108 -17.37 26.12 8.82
CA ALA A 108 -17.92 26.40 10.13
C ALA A 108 -18.84 25.24 10.53
N PRO A 109 -18.78 24.74 11.78
CA PRO A 109 -19.73 23.73 12.22
C PRO A 109 -21.14 24.28 12.01
N ALA A 110 -22.00 23.48 11.36
CA ALA A 110 -23.42 23.79 11.27
C ALA A 110 -23.94 23.99 12.71
N GLN A 111 -24.44 25.20 12.97
CA GLN A 111 -25.06 25.56 14.25
C GLN A 111 -26.37 24.80 14.45
#